data_AF-A0A9P1HD21-F1
#
_entry.id   AF-A0A9P1HD21-F1
#
_cell.length_a   1.000
_cell.length_b   1.000
_cell.length_c   1.000
_cell.angle_alpha   90.00
_cell.angle_beta   90.00
_cell.angle_gamma   90.00
#
_symmetry.space_group_name_H-M   'P 1'
#
loop_
_entity.id
_entity.type
_entity.pdbx_description
1 polymer ?
#
loop_
_entity_poly.entity_id
_entity_poly.type
_entity_poly.pdbx_seq_one_letter_code
_entity_poly.pdbx_strand_id
1 'polypeptide(L)'
;MHLRFRTGKYAFIADVKKAFLQIRLLESERDATRFFWLKDISKPLTPDNITTYRFTRVPFGINASPFLLGATMHYHFEQQSTNNELASLLHQNLYVDNVLLSTNDELKLLGWQIDSKKMFQEMNMELREFTSNSARFKDLLTDEERNTSHTPKVLGITWDTRTDHWAYRVKA
;
A
#
# COMPACT_ATOMS: atom_id res chain seq x y z
N MET A 1 -9.94 10.99 3.44
CA MET A 1 -9.60 10.09 2.33
C MET A 1 -10.80 9.28 1.83
N HIS A 2 -11.52 8.54 2.69
CA HIS A 2 -12.75 7.82 2.31
C HIS A 2 -13.75 8.63 1.48
N LEU A 3 -14.10 9.84 1.94
CA LEU A 3 -15.06 10.70 1.25
C LEU A 3 -14.57 11.10 -0.15
N ARG A 4 -13.27 11.35 -0.34
CA ARG A 4 -12.67 11.69 -1.63
C ARG A 4 -12.59 10.50 -2.58
N PHE A 5 -12.34 9.29 -2.05
CA PHE A 5 -12.23 8.09 -2.87
C PHE A 5 -13.52 7.76 -3.64
N ARG A 6 -14.67 8.24 -3.17
CA ARG A 6 -15.98 7.96 -3.82
C ARG A 6 -16.67 9.20 -4.37
N THR A 7 -15.94 10.29 -4.59
CA THR A 7 -16.48 11.41 -5.37
C THR A 7 -16.52 11.10 -6.87
N GLY A 8 -15.70 10.15 -7.35
CA GLY A 8 -15.67 9.74 -8.75
C GLY A 8 -16.57 8.54 -9.07
N LYS A 9 -17.16 8.54 -10.27
CA LYS A 9 -17.94 7.41 -10.82
C LYS A 9 -17.11 6.12 -10.90
N TYR A 10 -15.86 6.22 -11.31
CA TYR A 10 -14.94 5.09 -11.42
C TYR A 10 -13.82 5.23 -10.39
N ALA A 11 -13.46 4.12 -9.75
CA ALA A 11 -12.44 4.11 -8.72
C ALA A 11 -11.59 2.85 -8.79
N PHE A 12 -10.33 2.96 -8.36
CA PHE A 12 -9.49 1.79 -8.12
C PHE A 12 -8.71 1.90 -6.82
N ILE A 13 -8.39 0.74 -6.28
CA ILE A 13 -7.54 0.52 -5.12
C ILE A 13 -6.40 -0.39 -5.52
N ALA A 14 -5.24 -0.16 -4.93
CA ALA A 14 -4.09 -1.03 -5.06
C ALA A 14 -3.25 -0.99 -3.78
N ASP A 15 -2.58 -2.10 -3.49
CA ASP A 15 -1.70 -2.25 -2.35
C ASP A 15 -0.24 -2.11 -2.81
N VAL A 16 0.57 -1.43 -2.00
CA VAL A 16 2.00 -1.26 -2.24
C VAL A 16 2.76 -2.46 -1.67
N LYS A 17 3.29 -3.31 -2.54
CA LYS A 17 3.97 -4.55 -2.17
C LYS A 17 5.23 -4.27 -1.36
N LYS A 18 5.25 -4.78 -0.13
CA LYS A 18 6.44 -4.74 0.76
C LYS A 18 7.00 -3.33 0.95
N ALA A 19 6.14 -2.30 0.98
CA ALA A 19 6.53 -0.89 0.97
C ALA A 19 7.60 -0.54 2.02
N PHE A 20 7.39 -0.92 3.29
CA PHE A 20 8.34 -0.66 4.38
C PHE A 20 9.70 -1.35 4.17
N LEU A 21 9.70 -2.55 3.57
CA LEU A 21 10.91 -3.30 3.30
C LEU A 21 11.72 -2.72 2.12
N GLN A 22 11.25 -1.68 1.44
CA GLN A 22 12.08 -0.95 0.49
C GLN A 22 12.94 0.12 1.16
N ILE A 23 12.59 0.53 2.39
CA ILE A 23 13.24 1.63 3.10
C ILE A 23 14.30 1.09 4.05
N ARG A 24 15.54 1.54 3.88
CA ARG A 24 16.66 1.16 4.76
C ARG A 24 16.68 2.02 6.01
N LEU A 25 16.99 1.39 7.14
CA LEU A 25 17.31 2.11 8.37
C LEU A 25 18.78 2.54 8.34
N LEU A 26 19.02 3.75 8.84
CA LEU A 26 20.36 4.24 9.15
C LEU A 26 21.05 3.27 10.11
N GLU A 27 22.33 3.01 9.89
CA GLU A 27 23.05 1.99 10.67
C GLU A 27 23.07 2.30 12.16
N SER A 28 23.13 3.59 12.52
CA SER A 28 23.04 4.10 13.90
C SER A 28 21.71 3.77 14.58
N GLU A 29 20.61 3.71 13.82
CA GLU A 29 19.26 3.53 14.35
C GLU A 29 18.83 2.05 14.41
N ARG A 30 19.56 1.14 13.74
CA ARG A 30 19.17 -0.28 13.65
C ARG A 30 19.08 -0.95 15.01
N ASP A 31 19.86 -0.50 15.98
CA ASP A 31 19.89 -1.10 17.32
C ASP A 31 18.59 -0.87 18.12
N ALA A 32 17.82 0.18 17.80
CA ALA A 32 16.48 0.40 18.35
C ALA A 32 15.44 -0.65 17.87
N THR A 33 15.79 -1.45 16.85
CA THR A 33 14.91 -2.47 16.24
C THR A 33 15.38 -3.90 16.54
N ARG A 34 16.13 -4.09 17.63
CA ARG A 34 16.59 -5.42 18.04
C ARG A 34 15.43 -6.28 18.55
N PHE A 35 15.49 -7.56 18.25
CA PHE A 35 14.58 -8.55 18.81
C PHE A 35 15.32 -9.87 19.05
N PHE A 36 14.80 -10.64 20.00
CA PHE A 36 15.29 -11.97 20.28
C PHE A 36 14.51 -13.00 19.46
N TRP A 37 15.22 -13.99 18.94
CA TRP A 37 14.67 -15.14 18.25
C TRP A 37 15.12 -16.41 18.95
N LEU A 38 14.16 -17.29 19.22
CA LEU A 38 14.44 -18.57 19.85
C LEU A 38 14.81 -19.59 18.77
N LYS A 39 15.96 -20.25 18.91
CA LYS A 39 16.41 -21.27 17.94
C LYS A 39 15.52 -22.51 18.00
N ASP A 40 15.13 -22.92 19.21
CA ASP A 40 14.28 -24.08 19.46
C ASP A 40 13.23 -23.75 20.54
N ILE A 41 11.96 -23.78 20.15
CA ILE A 41 10.82 -23.45 21.02
C ILE A 41 10.56 -24.48 22.12
N SER A 42 11.11 -25.69 22.00
CA SER A 42 10.98 -26.76 22.99
C SER A 42 12.02 -26.68 24.11
N LYS A 43 13.08 -25.90 23.91
CA LYS A 43 14.19 -25.77 24.86
C LYS A 43 14.00 -24.57 25.78
N PRO A 44 14.60 -24.61 26.99
CA PRO A 44 14.55 -23.48 27.92
C PRO A 44 15.18 -22.21 27.32
N LEU A 45 14.78 -21.06 27.87
CA LEU A 45 15.31 -19.73 27.54
C LEU A 45 16.74 -19.58 28.08
N THR A 46 17.71 -20.14 27.37
CA THR A 46 19.15 -20.01 27.67
C THR A 46 19.85 -19.12 26.63
N PRO A 47 21.01 -18.51 26.97
CA PRO A 47 21.79 -17.71 26.02
C PRO A 47 22.14 -18.48 24.73
N ASP A 48 22.42 -19.78 24.84
CA ASP A 48 22.73 -20.63 23.68
C ASP A 48 21.53 -20.88 22.76
N ASN A 49 20.31 -20.82 23.30
CA ASN A 49 19.05 -21.01 22.57
C ASN A 49 18.48 -19.69 22.02
N ILE A 50 19.05 -18.54 22.37
CA ILE A 50 18.59 -17.21 21.94
C ILE A 50 19.55 -16.65 20.89
N THR A 51 19.01 -16.08 19.82
CA THR A 51 19.74 -15.29 18.83
C THR A 51 19.18 -13.88 18.81
N THR A 52 20.05 -12.87 18.81
CA THR A 52 19.63 -11.48 18.65
C THR A 52 19.71 -11.07 17.19
N TYR A 53 18.61 -10.57 16.64
CA TYR A 53 18.56 -9.93 15.33
C TYR A 53 18.24 -8.45 15.46
N ARG A 54 18.49 -7.70 14.39
CA ARG A 54 18.05 -6.31 14.25
C ARG A 54 17.57 -6.09 12.84
N PHE A 55 16.58 -5.24 12.65
CA PHE A 55 16.13 -4.89 11.31
C PHE A 55 17.15 -3.98 10.63
N THR A 56 17.37 -4.20 9.35
CA THR A 56 18.14 -3.28 8.48
C THR A 56 17.23 -2.36 7.67
N ARG A 57 15.92 -2.58 7.77
CA ARG A 57 14.85 -1.93 7.01
C ARG A 57 13.69 -1.61 7.94
N VAL A 58 12.82 -0.70 7.53
CA VAL A 58 11.69 -0.26 8.36
C VAL A 58 10.78 -1.47 8.65
N PRO A 59 10.60 -1.88 9.92
CA PRO A 59 9.76 -3.02 10.27
C PRO A 59 8.28 -2.61 10.31
N PHE A 60 7.39 -3.61 10.21
CA PHE A 60 5.98 -3.39 10.51
C PHE A 60 5.78 -3.25 12.03
N GLY A 61 4.81 -2.41 12.43
CA GLY A 61 4.36 -2.34 13.82
C GLY A 61 5.08 -1.33 14.73
N ILE A 62 6.11 -0.63 14.24
CA ILE A 62 6.63 0.56 14.96
C ILE A 62 5.85 1.80 14.55
N ASN A 63 5.64 2.72 15.50
CA ASN A 63 4.87 3.95 15.31
C ASN A 63 5.45 4.87 14.22
N ALA A 64 6.76 4.85 14.02
CA ALA A 64 7.45 5.67 13.03
C ALA A 64 7.34 5.14 11.59
N SER A 65 7.00 3.86 11.39
CA SER A 65 6.99 3.24 10.06
C SER A 65 6.08 3.95 9.06
N PRO A 66 4.81 4.27 9.38
CA PRO A 66 3.92 4.97 8.46
C PRO A 66 4.48 6.34 8.05
N PHE A 67 5.11 7.06 8.98
CA PHE A 67 5.74 8.35 8.70
C PHE A 67 6.92 8.19 7.73
N LEU A 68 7.84 7.26 8.00
CA LEU A 68 9.01 7.02 7.14
C LEU A 68 8.59 6.60 5.72
N LEU A 69 7.54 5.77 5.62
CA LEU A 69 6.98 5.36 4.36
C LEU A 69 6.35 6.54 3.60
N GLY A 70 5.49 7.31 4.27
CA GLY A 70 4.88 8.50 3.70
C GLY A 70 5.91 9.54 3.24
N ALA A 71 6.92 9.83 4.06
CA ALA A 71 8.00 10.77 3.74
C ALA A 71 8.82 10.32 2.52
N THR A 72 9.11 9.02 2.41
CA THR A 72 9.83 8.45 1.27
C THR A 72 9.02 8.60 -0.03
N MET A 73 7.74 8.23 -0.01
CA MET A 73 6.87 8.40 -1.18
C MET A 73 6.66 9.87 -1.55
N HIS A 74 6.49 10.74 -0.55
CA HIS A 74 6.39 12.19 -0.78
C HIS A 74 7.61 12.71 -1.54
N TYR A 75 8.81 12.39 -1.05
CA TYR A 75 10.05 12.76 -1.71
C TYR A 75 10.08 12.31 -3.17
N HIS A 76 9.67 11.07 -3.47
CA HIS A 76 9.64 10.58 -4.86
C HIS A 76 8.58 11.28 -5.73
N PHE A 77 7.41 11.62 -5.18
CA PHE A 77 6.37 12.33 -5.92
C PHE A 77 6.76 13.79 -6.21
N GLU A 78 7.51 14.45 -5.33
CA GLU A 78 8.04 15.79 -5.55
C GLU A 78 9.09 15.87 -6.67
N GLN A 79 9.81 14.77 -6.93
CA GLN A 79 10.79 14.70 -8.01
C GLN A 79 10.18 14.44 -9.40
N GLN A 80 8.88 14.18 -9.46
CA GLN A 80 8.17 14.07 -10.73
C GLN A 80 8.07 15.46 -11.39
N SER A 81 7.83 15.48 -12.71
CA SER A 81 7.72 16.74 -13.45
C SER A 81 6.72 17.70 -12.80
N THR A 82 7.10 18.98 -12.75
CA THR A 82 6.22 20.05 -12.29
C THR A 82 4.91 20.00 -13.07
N ASN A 83 3.77 19.86 -12.37
CA ASN A 83 2.42 19.65 -12.90
C ASN A 83 2.00 18.21 -13.24
N ASN A 84 2.69 17.19 -12.71
CA ASN A 84 2.14 15.83 -12.75
C ASN A 84 0.89 15.71 -11.86
N GLU A 85 -0.30 15.72 -12.49
CA GLU A 85 -1.59 15.58 -11.82
C GLU A 85 -1.67 14.28 -11.01
N LEU A 86 -1.18 13.17 -11.57
CA LEU A 86 -1.22 11.86 -10.92
C LEU A 86 -0.34 11.85 -9.66
N ALA A 87 0.86 12.42 -9.70
CA ALA A 87 1.73 12.54 -8.53
C ALA A 87 1.04 13.31 -7.39
N SER A 88 0.35 14.41 -7.74
CA SER A 88 -0.42 15.20 -6.78
C SER A 88 -1.60 14.41 -6.18
N LEU A 89 -2.30 13.62 -7.00
CA LEU A 89 -3.41 12.78 -6.56
C LEU A 89 -2.94 11.61 -5.69
N LEU A 90 -1.83 10.96 -6.04
CA LEU A 90 -1.21 9.90 -5.26
C LEU A 90 -0.78 10.45 -3.90
N HIS A 91 -0.14 11.62 -3.85
CA HIS A 91 0.19 12.26 -2.60
C HIS A 91 -1.04 12.47 -1.69
N GLN A 92 -2.17 12.92 -2.25
CA GLN A 92 -3.37 13.19 -1.46
C GLN A 92 -4.18 11.95 -1.09
N ASN A 93 -4.06 10.85 -1.84
CA ASN A 93 -4.94 9.69 -1.69
C ASN A 93 -4.18 8.38 -1.45
N LEU A 94 -2.97 8.49 -0.91
CA LEU A 94 -2.23 7.35 -0.40
C LEU A 94 -2.41 7.23 1.12
N TYR A 95 -2.93 6.09 1.58
CA TYR A 95 -3.02 5.77 3.00
C TYR A 95 -2.06 4.65 3.34
N VAL A 96 -0.95 4.99 3.99
CA VAL A 96 0.08 4.02 4.40
C VAL A 96 0.58 3.21 3.20
N ASP A 97 0.02 2.03 2.96
CA ASP A 97 0.35 1.11 1.87
C ASP A 97 -0.78 0.95 0.83
N ASN A 98 -1.86 1.73 0.93
CA ASN A 98 -3.01 1.67 0.00
C ASN A 98 -3.10 2.91 -0.89
N VAL A 99 -3.16 2.70 -2.20
CA VAL A 99 -3.47 3.71 -3.21
C VAL A 99 -4.98 3.73 -3.44
N LEU A 100 -5.59 4.91 -3.38
CA LEU A 100 -7.04 5.11 -3.55
C LEU A 100 -7.29 6.19 -4.59
N LEU A 101 -7.66 5.85 -5.82
CA LEU A 101 -7.92 6.86 -6.86
C LEU A 101 -9.33 6.76 -7.41
N SER A 102 -9.93 7.90 -7.75
CA SER A 102 -11.25 7.96 -8.39
C SER A 102 -11.39 9.14 -9.34
N THR A 103 -12.20 8.96 -10.38
CA THR A 103 -12.49 9.95 -11.41
C THR A 103 -13.84 9.67 -12.06
N ASN A 104 -14.42 10.66 -12.72
CA ASN A 104 -15.63 10.49 -13.52
C ASN A 104 -15.35 9.99 -14.95
N ASP A 105 -14.08 10.00 -15.36
CA ASP A 105 -13.62 9.57 -16.68
C ASP A 105 -12.93 8.20 -16.60
N GLU A 106 -13.56 7.19 -17.21
CA GLU A 106 -13.01 5.83 -17.24
C GLU A 106 -11.68 5.75 -17.98
N LEU A 107 -11.50 6.44 -19.11
CA LEU A 107 -10.25 6.41 -19.87
C LEU A 107 -9.10 7.01 -19.04
N LYS A 108 -9.40 8.07 -18.30
CA LYS A 108 -8.45 8.66 -17.34
C LYS A 108 -8.06 7.67 -16.24
N LEU A 109 -9.02 6.90 -15.72
CA LEU A 109 -8.76 5.84 -14.73
C LEU A 109 -7.80 4.77 -15.28
N LEU A 110 -8.00 4.34 -16.53
CA LEU A 110 -7.11 3.37 -17.20
C LEU A 110 -5.70 3.94 -17.41
N GLY A 111 -5.59 5.22 -17.77
CA GLY A 111 -4.29 5.90 -17.87
C GLY A 111 -3.56 5.93 -16.52
N TRP A 112 -4.27 6.31 -15.45
CA TRP A 112 -3.71 6.32 -14.09
C TRP A 112 -3.25 4.96 -13.61
N GLN A 113 -3.90 3.87 -14.03
CA GLN A 113 -3.45 2.51 -13.73
C GLN A 113 -2.01 2.29 -14.22
N ILE A 114 -1.77 2.58 -15.50
CA ILE A 114 -0.50 2.35 -16.18
C ILE A 114 0.58 3.25 -15.57
N ASP A 115 0.26 4.53 -15.42
CA ASP A 115 1.22 5.53 -14.95
C ASP A 115 1.55 5.34 -13.47
N SER A 116 0.57 4.94 -12.64
CA SER A 116 0.84 4.60 -11.23
C SER A 116 1.78 3.41 -11.14
N LYS A 117 1.58 2.35 -11.94
CA LYS A 117 2.49 1.18 -11.95
C LYS A 117 3.92 1.60 -12.28
N LYS A 118 4.11 2.45 -13.29
CA LYS A 118 5.45 2.97 -13.67
C LYS A 118 6.10 3.76 -12.54
N MET A 119 5.38 4.75 -11.98
CA MET A 119 5.90 5.59 -10.90
C MET A 119 6.30 4.76 -9.67
N PHE A 120 5.48 3.79 -9.29
CA PHE A 120 5.77 2.91 -8.15
C PHE A 120 6.90 1.93 -8.43
N GLN A 121 7.09 1.51 -9.69
CA GLN A 121 8.21 0.68 -10.09
C GLN A 121 9.55 1.41 -10.00
N GLU A 122 9.61 2.71 -10.32
CA GLU A 122 10.80 3.55 -10.12
C GLU A 122 11.24 3.62 -8.65
N MET A 123 10.28 3.52 -7.72
CA MET A 123 10.54 3.47 -6.28
C MET A 123 10.86 2.06 -5.75
N ASN A 124 10.89 1.03 -6.61
CA ASN A 124 10.91 -0.39 -6.22
C ASN A 124 9.73 -0.81 -5.32
N MET A 125 8.63 -0.07 -5.36
CA MET A 125 7.43 -0.25 -4.54
C MET A 125 6.26 -0.73 -5.38
N GLU A 126 6.40 -1.88 -6.05
CA GLU A 126 5.41 -2.45 -6.97
C GLU A 126 3.96 -2.44 -6.41
N LEU A 127 3.00 -2.02 -7.23
CA LEU A 127 1.57 -2.08 -6.90
C LEU A 127 0.99 -3.47 -7.21
N ARG A 128 0.09 -3.95 -6.36
CA ARG A 128 -0.59 -5.25 -6.49
C ARG A 128 -2.02 -5.18 -5.95
N GLU A 129 -2.73 -6.31 -6.04
CA GLU A 129 -4.10 -6.45 -5.49
C GLU A 129 -5.06 -5.36 -5.98
N PHE A 130 -4.92 -5.00 -7.25
CA PHE A 130 -5.75 -4.01 -7.90
C PHE A 130 -7.22 -4.42 -7.87
N THR A 131 -8.08 -3.50 -7.46
CA THR A 131 -9.54 -3.68 -7.52
C THR A 131 -10.21 -2.43 -8.07
N SER A 132 -11.25 -2.58 -8.89
CA SER A 132 -12.01 -1.46 -9.46
C SER A 132 -13.47 -1.84 -9.72
N ASN A 133 -14.34 -0.83 -9.75
CA ASN A 133 -15.72 -0.94 -10.22
C ASN A 133 -15.86 -0.86 -11.77
N SER A 134 -14.78 -0.55 -12.50
CA SER A 134 -14.76 -0.61 -13.97
C SER A 134 -14.42 -2.01 -14.46
N ALA A 135 -15.23 -2.56 -15.37
CA ALA A 135 -14.93 -3.82 -16.05
C ALA A 135 -13.67 -3.69 -16.93
N ARG A 136 -13.58 -2.62 -17.72
CA ARG A 136 -12.44 -2.36 -18.61
C ARG A 136 -11.12 -2.23 -17.85
N PHE A 137 -11.15 -1.62 -16.66
CA PHE A 137 -9.97 -1.57 -15.79
C PHE A 137 -9.50 -2.96 -15.39
N LYS A 138 -10.44 -3.84 -15.02
CA LYS A 138 -10.12 -5.21 -14.63
C LYS A 138 -9.57 -6.01 -15.80
N ASP A 139 -10.07 -5.80 -17.01
CA ASP A 139 -9.61 -6.52 -18.22
C ASP A 139 -8.17 -6.18 -18.62
N LEU A 140 -7.64 -5.02 -18.19
CA LEU A 140 -6.23 -4.64 -18.40
C LEU A 140 -5.27 -5.24 -17.37
N LEU A 141 -5.78 -5.81 -16.28
CA LEU A 141 -4.95 -6.44 -15.24
C LEU A 141 -4.61 -7.87 -15.62
N THR A 142 -3.38 -8.29 -15.31
CA THR A 142 -3.05 -9.72 -15.26
C THR A 142 -3.71 -10.38 -14.04
N ASP A 143 -3.84 -11.70 -14.06
CA ASP A 143 -4.44 -12.43 -12.94
C ASP A 143 -3.65 -12.26 -11.62
N GLU A 144 -2.33 -12.08 -11.71
CA GLU A 144 -1.45 -11.86 -10.55
C GLU A 144 -1.61 -10.46 -9.92
N GLU A 145 -2.01 -9.47 -10.73
CA GLU A 145 -2.18 -8.09 -10.30
C GLU A 145 -3.54 -7.85 -9.66
N ARG A 146 -4.53 -8.68 -10.01
CA ARG A 146 -5.93 -8.50 -9.64
C ARG A 146 -6.21 -9.00 -8.23
N ASN A 147 -6.97 -8.24 -7.44
CA ASN A 147 -7.60 -8.77 -6.25
C ASN A 147 -8.74 -9.72 -6.65
N THR A 148 -8.71 -10.95 -6.14
CA THR A 148 -9.75 -11.96 -6.41
C THR A 148 -11.05 -11.66 -5.66
N SER A 149 -11.01 -10.80 -4.64
CA SER A 149 -12.21 -10.39 -3.89
C SER A 149 -12.98 -9.29 -4.61
N HIS A 150 -14.28 -9.49 -4.76
CA HIS A 150 -15.22 -8.44 -5.17
C HIS A 150 -15.63 -7.52 -4.03
N THR A 151 -15.18 -7.80 -2.80
CA THR A 151 -15.54 -7.07 -1.58
C THR A 151 -14.31 -6.65 -0.77
N PRO A 152 -13.35 -5.93 -1.37
CA PRO A 152 -12.16 -5.44 -0.66
C PRO A 152 -12.56 -4.54 0.52
N LYS A 153 -11.71 -4.52 1.55
CA LYS A 153 -11.83 -3.57 2.64
C LYS A 153 -11.03 -2.33 2.29
N VAL A 154 -11.71 -1.21 2.12
CA VAL A 154 -11.07 0.09 2.02
C VAL A 154 -11.06 0.72 3.40
N LEU A 155 -9.85 0.77 4.00
CA LEU A 155 -9.58 1.33 5.32
C LEU A 155 -10.58 0.84 6.40
N GLY A 156 -10.91 -0.45 6.36
CA GLY A 156 -11.80 -1.11 7.33
C GLY A 156 -13.27 -1.22 6.94
N ILE A 157 -13.73 -0.52 5.90
CA ILE A 157 -15.12 -0.62 5.40
C ILE A 157 -15.13 -1.48 4.13
N THR A 158 -16.09 -2.40 4.03
CA THR A 158 -16.23 -3.26 2.85
C THR A 158 -16.83 -2.47 1.69
N TRP A 159 -16.24 -2.57 0.51
CA TRP A 159 -16.75 -2.00 -0.74
C TRP A 159 -17.06 -3.13 -1.73
N ASP A 160 -18.31 -3.30 -2.14
CA ASP A 160 -18.68 -4.23 -3.22
C ASP A 160 -18.45 -3.54 -4.57
N THR A 161 -17.49 -4.04 -5.34
CA THR A 161 -17.06 -3.41 -6.60
C THR A 161 -17.98 -3.68 -7.78
N ARG A 162 -18.94 -4.62 -7.64
CA ARG A 162 -19.89 -4.95 -8.71
C ARG A 162 -21.11 -4.04 -8.64
N THR A 163 -21.60 -3.83 -7.43
CA THR A 163 -22.74 -2.96 -7.15
C THR A 163 -22.32 -1.53 -6.84
N ASP A 164 -21.05 -1.31 -6.51
CA ASP A 164 -20.47 -0.04 -6.11
C ASP A 164 -21.04 0.55 -4.80
N HIS A 165 -21.33 -0.33 -3.84
CA HIS A 165 -21.89 0.03 -2.54
C HIS A 165 -20.92 -0.26 -1.39
N TRP A 166 -21.02 0.55 -0.32
CA TRP A 166 -20.34 0.27 0.94
C TRP A 166 -21.21 -0.60 1.84
N ALA A 167 -20.58 -1.54 2.54
CA ALA A 167 -21.21 -2.39 3.53
C ALA A 167 -20.49 -2.25 4.89
N TYR A 168 -21.28 -2.11 5.94
CA TYR A 168 -20.83 -2.17 7.33
C TYR A 168 -21.52 -3.34 8.03
N ARG A 169 -20.74 -4.12 8.80
CA ARG A 169 -21.32 -5.16 9.67
C ARG A 169 -21.61 -4.55 11.02
N VAL A 170 -22.89 -4.52 11.41
CA VAL A 170 -23.29 -4.23 12.78
C VAL A 170 -23.14 -5.53 13.58
N LYS A 171 -22.28 -5.53 14.61
CA LYS A 171 -22.25 -6.62 15.58
C LYS A 171 -23.48 -6.45 16.47
N ALA A 172 -24.37 -7.44 16.46
CA ALA A 172 -25.42 -7.59 17.48
C ALA A 172 -24.81 -8.08 18.79
#